data_AF-A0A2N5ADT4-F1
#
_entry.id   AF-A0A2N5ADT4-F1
#
_cell.length_a   1.000
_cell.length_b   1.000
_cell.length_c   1.000
_cell.angle_alpha   90.00
_cell.angle_beta   90.00
_cell.angle_gamma   90.00
#
_symmetry.space_group_name_H-M   'P 1'
#
loop_
_entity.id
_entity.type
_entity.pdbx_description
1 polymer ?
#
loop_
_entity_poly.entity_id
_entity_poly.type
_entity_poly.pdbx_seq_one_letter_code
_entity_poly.pdbx_strand_id
1 'polypeptide(L)'
;PQTVTPQQVFDSVCHMRMTKLPDPKINGNAGSFFKNPIVSAQVAEALLAQFPQAPHYPQANGTVKLAAGWLIDQCQLKGQRIGGAAVHRQQALVLINEDRATSEDVVKLAHYVRQQVGEKFDVWLQPEVRFIGTHGEVNAEESIA
;
A
#
# COMPACT_ATOMS: atom_id res chain seq x y z
N PRO A 1 12.17 28.70 22.67
CA PRO A 1 11.72 27.45 22.00
C PRO A 1 12.56 26.25 22.49
N GLN A 2 11.92 25.23 23.08
CA GLN A 2 12.60 23.94 23.30
C GLN A 2 12.84 23.32 21.93
N THR A 3 14.09 23.34 21.47
CA THR A 3 14.50 22.74 20.21
C THR A 3 14.62 21.23 20.41
N VAL A 4 13.80 20.45 19.70
CA VAL A 4 13.96 19.00 19.61
C VAL A 4 15.34 18.66 19.04
N THR A 5 15.99 17.61 19.55
CA THR A 5 17.29 17.17 19.04
C THR A 5 17.11 16.19 17.86
N PRO A 6 18.11 16.06 16.96
CA PRO A 6 18.07 15.03 15.92
C PRO A 6 17.85 13.61 16.46
N GLN A 7 18.42 13.30 17.63
CA GLN A 7 18.23 12.00 18.30
C GLN A 7 16.77 11.76 18.70
N GLN A 8 16.11 12.78 19.27
CA GLN A 8 14.69 12.66 19.64
C GLN A 8 13.79 12.43 18.43
N VAL A 9 14.11 13.05 17.28
CA VAL A 9 13.42 12.79 16.01
C VAL A 9 13.68 11.35 15.55
N PHE A 10 14.94 10.90 15.57
CA PHE A 10 15.32 9.53 15.21
C PHE A 10 14.56 8.49 16.06
N ASP A 11 14.60 8.63 17.39
CA ASP A 11 13.95 7.70 18.32
C ASP A 11 12.44 7.63 18.08
N SER A 12 11.81 8.79 17.83
CA SER A 12 10.38 8.88 17.53
C SER A 12 10.03 8.20 16.20
N VAL A 13 10.84 8.39 15.16
CA VAL A 13 10.66 7.74 13.86
C VAL A 13 10.82 6.22 13.99
N CYS A 14 11.86 5.76 14.69
CA CYS A 14 12.09 4.34 14.94
C CYS A 14 10.90 3.71 15.69
N HIS A 15 10.44 4.35 16.77
CA HIS A 15 9.29 3.88 17.54
C HIS A 15 8.01 3.75 16.69
N MET A 16 7.69 4.77 15.88
CA MET A 16 6.53 4.70 14.98
C MET A 16 6.67 3.60 13.92
N ARG A 17 7.87 3.35 13.39
CA ARG A 17 8.09 2.31 12.39
C ARG A 17 7.95 0.91 12.98
N MET A 18 8.54 0.67 14.15
CA MET A 18 8.48 -0.63 14.85
C MET A 18 7.06 -0.99 15.29
N THR A 19 6.19 -0.01 15.54
CA THR A 19 4.80 -0.24 15.94
C THR A 19 3.85 -0.45 14.76
N LYS A 20 4.15 0.12 13.59
CA LYS A 20 3.23 0.11 12.43
C LYS A 20 3.61 -0.86 11.32
N LEU A 21 4.91 -1.14 11.15
CA LEU A 21 5.41 -1.94 10.03
C LEU A 21 5.72 -3.37 10.51
N PRO A 22 5.28 -4.41 9.80
CA PRO A 22 5.63 -5.78 10.15
C PRO A 22 7.13 -6.01 9.96
N ASP A 23 7.79 -6.59 10.97
CA ASP A 23 9.18 -6.99 10.88
C ASP A 23 9.32 -8.14 9.86
N PRO A 24 10.10 -7.97 8.77
CA PRO A 24 10.34 -9.03 7.79
C PRO A 24 10.90 -10.33 8.39
N LYS A 25 11.52 -10.28 9.58
CA LYS A 25 12.01 -11.47 10.29
C LYS A 25 10.90 -12.30 10.93
N ILE A 26 9.73 -11.70 11.18
CA ILE A 26 8.53 -12.39 11.70
C ILE A 26 7.70 -12.89 10.53
N ASN A 27 7.30 -11.99 9.64
CA ASN A 27 6.62 -12.32 8.39
C ASN A 27 7.31 -11.59 7.24
N GLY A 28 7.92 -12.35 6.34
CA GLY A 28 8.63 -11.80 5.18
C GLY A 28 7.74 -10.85 4.39
N ASN A 29 8.23 -9.64 4.12
CA ASN A 29 7.51 -8.61 3.38
C ASN A 29 8.49 -7.65 2.70
N ALA A 30 7.99 -6.89 1.73
CA ALA A 30 8.77 -5.91 0.98
C ALA A 30 8.35 -4.46 1.32
N GLY A 31 7.82 -4.23 2.52
CA GLY A 31 7.23 -2.95 2.90
C GLY A 31 5.92 -2.66 2.18
N SER A 32 5.66 -1.40 1.88
CA SER A 32 4.48 -0.97 1.13
C SER A 32 4.48 -1.64 -0.25
N PHE A 33 3.49 -2.48 -0.52
CA PHE A 33 3.40 -3.20 -1.78
C PHE A 33 2.95 -2.29 -2.93
N PHE A 34 2.04 -1.35 -2.64
CA PHE A 34 1.54 -0.38 -3.61
C PHE A 34 2.02 1.04 -3.29
N LYS A 35 2.16 1.84 -4.36
CA LYS A 35 2.35 3.28 -4.24
C LYS A 35 1.06 3.94 -3.77
N ASN A 36 1.19 5.11 -3.16
CA ASN A 36 0.07 6.01 -2.96
C ASN A 36 -0.33 6.62 -4.32
N PRO A 37 -1.55 6.39 -4.85
CA PRO A 37 -1.92 6.84 -6.18
C PRO A 37 -1.99 8.36 -6.24
N ILE A 38 -1.52 8.92 -7.35
CA ILE A 38 -1.60 10.34 -7.67
C ILE A 38 -2.66 10.47 -8.76
N VAL A 39 -3.74 11.19 -8.46
CA VAL A 39 -4.89 11.36 -9.35
C VAL A 39 -5.08 12.83 -9.72
N SER A 40 -5.85 13.09 -10.77
CA SER A 40 -6.23 14.47 -11.13
C SER A 40 -7.10 15.10 -10.04
N ALA A 41 -7.17 16.44 -10.01
CA ALA A 41 -8.07 17.16 -9.12
C ALA A 41 -9.54 16.71 -9.28
N GLN A 42 -9.98 16.49 -10.52
CA GLN A 42 -11.33 16.06 -10.84
C GLN A 42 -11.67 14.69 -10.22
N VAL A 43 -10.76 13.73 -10.35
CA VAL A 43 -10.93 12.39 -9.75
C VAL A 43 -10.93 12.50 -8.22
N ALA A 44 -10.03 13.30 -7.65
CA ALA A 44 -9.97 13.51 -6.21
C ALA A 44 -11.25 14.17 -5.66
N GLU A 45 -11.78 15.18 -6.33
CA GLU A 45 -13.04 15.86 -5.96
C GLU A 45 -14.21 14.89 -5.99
N ALA A 46 -14.35 14.09 -7.06
CA ALA A 46 -15.40 13.10 -7.18
C ALA A 46 -15.31 12.03 -6.09
N LEU A 47 -14.09 11.57 -5.76
CA LEU A 47 -13.86 10.61 -4.69
C LEU A 47 -14.17 11.22 -3.32
N LEU A 48 -13.70 12.44 -3.02
CA LEU A 48 -13.89 13.09 -1.73
C LEU A 48 -15.34 13.50 -1.48
N ALA A 49 -16.13 13.76 -2.53
CA ALA A 49 -17.57 13.97 -2.40
C ALA A 49 -18.29 12.73 -1.83
N GLN A 50 -17.84 11.53 -2.19
CA GLN A 50 -18.40 10.26 -1.71
C GLN A 50 -17.72 9.77 -0.42
N PHE A 51 -16.42 10.06 -0.29
CA PHE A 51 -15.54 9.59 0.78
C PHE A 51 -14.79 10.76 1.43
N PRO A 52 -15.47 11.65 2.17
CA PRO A 52 -14.88 12.89 2.67
C PRO A 52 -13.77 12.69 3.70
N GLN A 53 -13.68 11.49 4.29
CA GLN A 53 -12.64 11.12 5.26
C GLN A 53 -11.38 10.53 4.60
N ALA A 54 -11.34 10.42 3.27
CA ALA A 54 -10.18 9.87 2.57
C ALA A 54 -8.95 10.77 2.77
N PRO A 55 -7.84 10.25 3.36
CA PRO A 55 -6.62 11.02 3.50
C PRO A 55 -6.04 11.36 2.13
N HIS A 56 -5.86 12.65 1.90
CA HIS A 56 -5.43 13.18 0.62
C HIS A 56 -4.42 14.31 0.83
N TYR A 57 -3.49 14.43 -0.11
CA TYR A 57 -2.40 15.38 -0.04
C TYR A 57 -2.29 16.11 -1.39
N PRO A 58 -2.76 17.37 -1.49
CA PRO A 58 -2.59 18.17 -2.69
C PRO A 58 -1.11 18.30 -3.08
N GLN A 59 -0.82 18.25 -4.38
CA GLN A 59 0.51 18.41 -4.95
C GLN A 59 0.63 19.77 -5.63
N ALA A 60 1.86 20.29 -5.78
CA ALA A 60 2.11 21.61 -6.37
C ALA A 60 1.62 21.76 -7.82
N ASN A 61 1.51 20.65 -8.57
CA ASN A 61 1.04 20.62 -9.96
C ASN A 61 -0.49 20.46 -10.08
N GLY A 62 -1.24 20.57 -8.98
CA GLY A 62 -2.70 20.42 -8.96
C GLY A 62 -3.21 18.97 -8.94
N THR A 63 -2.31 17.97 -8.97
CA THR A 63 -2.71 16.57 -8.69
C THR A 63 -2.90 16.34 -7.19
N VAL A 64 -3.54 15.23 -6.83
CA VAL A 64 -3.78 14.86 -5.43
C VAL A 64 -3.26 13.46 -5.18
N LYS A 65 -2.44 13.29 -4.14
CA LYS A 65 -1.97 11.98 -3.70
C LYS A 65 -2.92 11.41 -2.64
N LEU A 66 -3.48 10.23 -2.88
CA LEU A 66 -4.38 9.55 -1.95
C LEU A 66 -3.63 8.50 -1.13
N ALA A 67 -4.08 8.21 0.08
CA ALA A 67 -3.51 7.15 0.90
C ALA A 67 -4.00 5.76 0.46
N ALA A 68 -3.16 4.99 -0.25
CA ALA A 68 -3.49 3.64 -0.73
C ALA A 68 -3.86 2.69 0.42
N GLY A 69 -3.13 2.75 1.54
CA GLY A 69 -3.45 1.94 2.71
C GLY A 69 -4.85 2.22 3.28
N TRP A 70 -5.37 3.44 3.13
CA TRP A 70 -6.74 3.77 3.53
C TRP A 70 -7.76 3.21 2.52
N LEU A 71 -7.49 3.33 1.22
CA LEU A 71 -8.36 2.76 0.18
C LEU A 71 -8.52 1.23 0.34
N ILE A 72 -7.41 0.51 0.56
CA ILE A 72 -7.41 -0.94 0.78
C ILE A 72 -8.19 -1.30 2.07
N ASP A 73 -8.02 -0.52 3.14
CA ASP A 73 -8.73 -0.71 4.41
C ASP A 73 -10.24 -0.53 4.25
N GLN A 74 -10.67 0.47 3.46
CA GLN A 74 -12.08 0.67 3.16
C GLN A 74 -12.69 -0.47 2.31
N CYS A 75 -11.89 -1.24 1.60
CA CYS A 75 -12.33 -2.49 0.96
C CYS A 75 -12.39 -3.68 1.93
N GLN A 76 -12.13 -3.47 3.22
CA GLN A 76 -12.14 -4.50 4.28
C GLN A 76 -11.15 -5.65 4.02
N LEU A 77 -10.02 -5.34 3.37
CA LEU A 77 -9.05 -6.35 2.92
C LEU A 77 -7.97 -6.71 3.95
N LYS A 78 -7.93 -6.08 5.12
CA LYS A 78 -6.97 -6.44 6.17
C LYS A 78 -7.18 -7.89 6.61
N GLY A 79 -6.11 -8.68 6.55
CA GLY A 79 -6.16 -10.12 6.84
C GLY A 79 -6.69 -10.98 5.70
N GLN A 80 -7.06 -10.39 4.55
CA GLN A 80 -7.38 -11.16 3.35
C GLN A 80 -6.17 -12.00 2.94
N ARG A 81 -6.41 -13.27 2.63
CA ARG A 81 -5.38 -14.27 2.35
C ARG A 81 -5.66 -14.97 1.02
N ILE A 82 -4.60 -15.22 0.26
CA ILE A 82 -4.59 -16.12 -0.90
C ILE A 82 -3.34 -16.99 -0.79
N GLY A 83 -3.52 -18.32 -0.76
CA GLY A 83 -2.42 -19.25 -0.56
C GLY A 83 -1.65 -18.96 0.73
N GLY A 84 -0.34 -18.76 0.65
CA GLY A 84 0.48 -18.35 1.79
C GLY A 84 0.62 -16.84 2.02
N ALA A 85 0.11 -16.00 1.11
CA ALA A 85 0.21 -14.55 1.18
C ALA A 85 -1.01 -13.92 1.86
N ALA A 86 -0.81 -12.86 2.63
CA ALA A 86 -1.90 -12.13 3.28
C ALA A 86 -1.67 -10.61 3.31
N VAL A 87 -2.75 -9.84 3.42
CA VAL A 87 -2.72 -8.41 3.71
C VAL A 87 -2.49 -8.21 5.20
N HIS A 88 -1.49 -7.43 5.60
CA HIS A 88 -1.19 -7.24 7.02
C HIS A 88 -2.33 -6.51 7.76
N ARG A 89 -2.69 -7.05 8.94
CA ARG A 89 -3.88 -6.59 9.69
C ARG A 89 -3.77 -5.17 10.25
N GLN A 90 -2.56 -4.69 10.53
CA GLN A 90 -2.38 -3.32 11.05
C GLN A 90 -2.03 -2.32 9.94
N GLN A 91 -1.48 -2.81 8.83
CA GLN A 91 -1.01 -1.96 7.75
C GLN A 91 -1.41 -2.58 6.39
N ALA A 92 -2.55 -2.14 5.86
CA ALA A 92 -3.17 -2.74 4.68
C ALA A 92 -2.37 -2.58 3.37
N LEU A 93 -1.38 -1.69 3.34
CA LEU A 93 -0.49 -1.50 2.18
C LEU A 93 0.58 -2.58 2.11
N VAL A 94 0.81 -3.34 3.18
CA VAL A 94 1.86 -4.36 3.25
C VAL A 94 1.26 -5.74 3.00
N LEU A 95 1.78 -6.43 1.98
CA LEU A 95 1.55 -7.86 1.78
C LEU A 95 2.65 -8.65 2.50
N ILE A 96 2.25 -9.70 3.21
CA ILE A 96 3.13 -10.53 4.03
C ILE A 96 3.12 -11.97 3.54
N ASN A 97 4.25 -12.64 3.70
CA ASN A 97 4.34 -14.09 3.70
C ASN A 97 3.88 -14.59 5.07
N GLU A 98 2.63 -15.05 5.14
CA GLU A 98 2.00 -15.53 6.38
C GLU A 98 2.30 -17.02 6.61
N ASP A 99 2.25 -17.84 5.55
CA ASP A 99 2.54 -19.28 5.63
C ASP A 99 3.06 -19.81 4.29
N ARG A 100 4.39 -19.76 4.11
CA ARG A 100 5.10 -20.30 2.93
C ARG A 100 4.51 -19.83 1.59
N ALA A 101 4.24 -18.53 1.49
CA ALA A 101 3.73 -17.90 0.28
C ALA A 101 4.61 -18.18 -0.94
N THR A 102 3.97 -18.57 -2.04
CA THR A 102 4.59 -18.58 -3.36
C THR A 102 4.58 -17.17 -3.96
N SER A 103 5.40 -16.92 -4.98
CA SER A 103 5.31 -15.66 -5.73
C SER A 103 3.94 -15.49 -6.39
N GLU A 104 3.35 -16.58 -6.88
CA GLU A 104 2.01 -16.58 -7.49
C GLU A 104 0.91 -16.20 -6.49
N ASP A 105 1.01 -16.63 -5.23
CA ASP A 105 0.09 -16.21 -4.17
C ASP A 105 0.12 -14.69 -3.97
N VAL A 106 1.32 -14.11 -3.94
CA VAL A 106 1.51 -12.66 -3.78
C VAL A 106 0.96 -11.91 -4.98
N VAL A 107 1.22 -12.38 -6.21
CA VAL A 107 0.67 -11.79 -7.44
C VAL A 107 -0.86 -11.83 -7.45
N LYS A 108 -1.45 -12.99 -7.13
CA LYS A 108 -2.92 -13.15 -7.06
C LYS A 108 -3.53 -12.25 -6.00
N LEU A 109 -2.92 -12.15 -4.82
CA LEU A 109 -3.38 -11.27 -3.76
C LEU A 109 -3.28 -9.79 -4.16
N ALA A 110 -2.18 -9.40 -4.80
CA ALA A 110 -2.00 -8.04 -5.28
C ALA A 110 -3.02 -7.68 -6.37
N HIS A 111 -3.28 -8.58 -7.32
CA HIS A 111 -4.34 -8.42 -8.32
C HIS A 111 -5.71 -8.26 -7.65
N TYR A 112 -6.06 -9.14 -6.70
CA TYR A 112 -7.32 -9.05 -5.97
C TYR A 112 -7.48 -7.72 -5.24
N VAL A 113 -6.45 -7.27 -4.52
CA VAL A 113 -6.46 -5.96 -3.84
C VAL A 113 -6.64 -4.82 -4.84
N ARG A 114 -5.91 -4.84 -5.97
CA ARG A 114 -6.02 -3.82 -7.02
C ARG A 114 -7.43 -3.76 -7.60
N GLN A 115 -8.04 -4.91 -7.92
CA GLN A 115 -9.39 -5.00 -8.48
C GLN A 115 -10.43 -4.44 -7.50
N GLN A 116 -10.38 -4.85 -6.23
CA GLN A 116 -11.33 -4.38 -5.22
C GLN A 116 -11.24 -2.87 -4.96
N VAL A 117 -10.05 -2.28 -5.04
CA VAL A 117 -9.87 -0.83 -4.92
C VAL A 117 -10.32 -0.11 -6.20
N GLY A 118 -9.99 -0.66 -7.37
CA GLY A 118 -10.42 -0.13 -8.67
C GLY A 118 -11.94 -0.11 -8.81
N GLU A 119 -12.62 -1.23 -8.53
CA GLU A 119 -14.08 -1.32 -8.60
C GLU A 119 -14.79 -0.36 -7.64
N LYS A 120 -14.24 -0.14 -6.44
CA LYS A 120 -14.88 0.68 -5.41
C LYS A 120 -14.64 2.18 -5.58
N PHE A 121 -13.46 2.58 -6.04
CA PHE A 121 -13.03 3.98 -6.05
C PHE A 121 -12.72 4.53 -7.44
N ASP A 122 -12.73 3.69 -8.47
CA ASP A 122 -12.17 3.99 -9.79
C ASP A 122 -10.71 4.49 -9.72
N VAL A 123 -9.95 3.91 -8.78
CA VAL A 123 -8.53 4.20 -8.55
C VAL A 123 -7.73 2.91 -8.66
N TRP A 124 -6.88 2.82 -9.68
CA TRP A 124 -6.08 1.63 -9.97
C TRP A 124 -4.71 1.72 -9.29
N LEU A 125 -4.46 0.84 -8.33
CA LEU A 125 -3.21 0.82 -7.57
C LEU A 125 -2.05 0.27 -8.41
N GLN A 126 -0.89 0.90 -8.27
CA GLN A 126 0.36 0.49 -8.91
C GLN A 126 1.32 -0.11 -7.89
N PRO A 127 1.99 -1.24 -8.19
CA PRO A 127 3.02 -1.78 -7.30
C PRO A 127 4.19 -0.81 -7.11
N GLU A 128 4.69 -0.75 -5.87
CA GLU A 128 5.98 -0.15 -5.52
C GLU A 128 7.11 -1.20 -5.57
N VAL A 129 6.77 -2.45 -5.25
CA VAL A 129 7.68 -3.59 -5.29
C VAL A 129 7.98 -3.95 -6.74
N ARG A 130 9.26 -4.16 -7.04
CA ARG A 130 9.74 -4.58 -8.37
C ARG A 130 9.54 -6.09 -8.55
N PHE A 131 9.03 -6.50 -9.70
CA PHE A 131 8.79 -7.91 -10.03
C PHE A 131 9.94 -8.42 -10.88
N ILE A 132 10.54 -9.56 -10.50
CA ILE A 132 11.69 -10.13 -11.20
C ILE A 132 11.28 -11.48 -11.81
N GLY A 133 11.25 -11.54 -13.13
CA GLY A 133 11.03 -12.76 -13.91
C GLY A 133 12.34 -13.48 -14.23
N THR A 134 12.25 -14.48 -15.12
CA THR A 134 13.38 -15.34 -15.50
C THR A 134 14.54 -14.60 -16.20
N HIS A 135 14.26 -13.46 -16.82
CA HIS A 135 15.24 -12.68 -17.60
C HIS A 135 15.46 -11.26 -17.05
N GLY A 136 15.01 -10.95 -15.84
CA GLY A 136 15.16 -9.64 -15.22
C GLY A 136 13.83 -9.03 -14.74
N GLU A 137 13.83 -7.72 -14.52
CA GLU A 137 12.63 -7.00 -14.08
C GLU A 137 11.55 -7.02 -15.16
N VAL A 138 10.30 -7.25 -14.73
CA VAL A 138 9.11 -7.23 -15.58
C VAL A 138 8.15 -6.13 -15.13
N ASN A 139 7.20 -5.77 -15.99
CA ASN A 139 6.18 -4.79 -15.63
C ASN A 139 5.27 -5.37 -14.52
N ALA A 140 5.43 -4.81 -13.32
CA ALA A 140 4.67 -5.23 -12.15
C ALA A 140 3.18 -4.93 -12.28
N GLU A 141 2.81 -3.83 -12.94
CA GLU A 141 1.41 -3.45 -13.14
C GLU A 141 0.71 -4.42 -14.11
N GLU A 142 1.35 -4.78 -15.22
CA GLU A 142 0.83 -5.80 -16.14
C GLU A 142 0.69 -7.17 -15.46
N SER A 143 1.61 -7.49 -14.55
CA SER A 143 1.59 -8.77 -13.82
C SER A 143 0.42 -8.90 -12.84
N ILE A 144 -0.20 -7.78 -12.44
CA ILE A 144 -1.36 -7.76 -11.54
C ILE A 144 -2.59 -7.11 -12.19
N ALA A 145 -2.55 -6.88 -13.51
CA ALA A 145 -3.61 -6.23 -14.26
C ALA A 145 -4.91 -7.01 -14.23
#